data_AF-A0A2V5QYB5-F1
#
_entry.id   AF-A0A2V5QYB5-F1
#
_cell.length_a   1.000
_cell.length_b   1.000
_cell.length_c   1.000
_cell.angle_alpha   90.00
_cell.angle_beta   90.00
_cell.angle_gamma   90.00
#
_symmetry.space_group_name_H-M   'P 1'
#
loop_
_entity.id
_entity.type
_entity.pdbx_description
1 polymer ?
#
loop_
_entity_poly.entity_id
_entity_poly.type
_entity_poly.pdbx_seq_one_letter_code
_entity_poly.pdbx_strand_id
1 'polypeptide(L)' 'LLLAGILGNLTDRLLYGHVIDFLLFNLHVRYADPWPAFNVADSCISIAVVLFIIHSFRKQKSAA' A
#
# COMPACT_ATOMS: atom_id res chain seq x y z
N LEU A 1 9.11 3.48 4.32
CA LEU A 1 7.85 2.79 3.99
C LEU A 1 7.69 2.63 2.49
N LEU A 2 7.60 3.71 1.70
CA LEU A 2 7.42 3.63 0.24
C LEU A 2 8.50 2.77 -0.46
N LEU A 3 9.78 3.12 -0.28
CA LEU A 3 10.90 2.40 -0.91
C LEU A 3 10.92 0.92 -0.51
N ALA A 4 10.69 0.62 0.77
CA ALA A 4 10.67 -0.75 1.28
C ALA A 4 9.57 -1.60 0.62
N GLY A 5 8.36 -1.05 0.47
CA GLY A 5 7.28 -1.77 -0.21
C GLY A 5 7.55 -1.96 -1.71
N ILE A 6 8.08 -0.93 -2.39
CA ILE A 6 8.47 -1.05 -3.81
C ILE A 6 9.55 -2.13 -3.99
N LEU A 7 10.58 -2.13 -3.14
CA LEU A 7 11.66 -3.12 -3.22
C LEU A 7 11.17 -4.54 -2.89
N GLY A 8 10.23 -4.70 -1.95
CA GLY A 8 9.61 -5.99 -1.66
C GLY A 8 8.91 -6.58 -2.88
N ASN A 9 7.97 -5.83 -3.47
CA ASN A 9 7.24 -6.24 -4.66
C ASN A 9 8.12 -6.38 -5.91
N LEU A 10 9.25 -5.65 -5.98
CA LEU A 10 10.24 -5.84 -7.04
C LEU A 10 11.02 -7.14 -6.84
N THR A 11 11.43 -7.43 -5.61
CA THR A 11 12.15 -8.67 -5.28
C THR A 11 11.32 -9.89 -5.63
N ASP A 12 10.03 -9.88 -5.31
CA ASP A 12 9.11 -10.96 -5.70
C ASP A 12 9.06 -11.15 -7.21
N ARG A 13 8.95 -10.06 -7.97
CA ARG A 13 8.95 -10.13 -9.44
C ARG A 13 10.26 -10.68 -9.99
N LEU A 14 11.40 -10.36 -9.38
CA LEU A 14 12.71 -10.85 -9.82
C LEU A 14 12.91 -12.34 -9.50
N LEU A 15 12.40 -12.81 -8.36
CA LEU A 15 12.60 -14.20 -7.91
C LEU A 15 11.53 -15.15 -8.43
N TYR A 16 10.27 -14.71 -8.50
CA TYR A 16 9.11 -15.56 -8.78
C TYR A 16 8.38 -15.18 -10.07
N GLY A 17 8.76 -14.07 -10.73
CA GLY A 17 8.11 -13.59 -11.96
C GLY A 17 6.75 -12.92 -11.74
N HIS A 18 6.25 -12.88 -10.50
CA HIS A 18 4.99 -12.24 -10.10
C HIS A 18 5.06 -11.81 -8.63
N VAL A 19 4.10 -11.01 -8.19
CA VAL A 19 3.96 -10.61 -6.78
C VAL A 19 3.11 -11.65 -6.06
N ILE A 20 3.51 -12.03 -4.84
CA ILE A 20 2.74 -12.97 -4.03
C ILE A 20 1.83 -12.18 -3.08
N ASP A 21 0.53 -12.28 -3.34
CA ASP A 21 -0.52 -11.73 -2.47
C ASP A 21 -1.08 -12.83 -1.57
N PHE A 22 -1.13 -12.57 -0.26
CA PHE A 22 -1.53 -13.57 0.74
C PHE A 22 -2.58 -13.08 1.73
N LEU A 23 -2.88 -11.78 1.75
CA LEU A 23 -3.94 -11.21 2.59
C LEU A 23 -5.21 -11.03 1.76
N LEU A 24 -6.25 -11.79 2.09
CA LEU A 24 -7.58 -11.68 1.49
C LEU A 24 -8.60 -11.44 2.60
N PHE A 25 -9.37 -10.35 2.50
CA PHE A 25 -10.33 -9.96 3.52
C PHE A 25 -11.74 -9.83 2.94
N ASN A 26 -12.72 -10.37 3.66
CA ASN A 26 -14.14 -10.20 3.35
C ASN A 26 -14.68 -9.02 4.15
N LEU A 27 -14.80 -7.86 3.50
CA LEU A 27 -15.25 -6.64 4.17
C LEU A 27 -16.77 -6.53 4.25
N HIS A 28 -17.53 -7.45 3.65
CA HIS A 28 -19.00 -7.44 3.60
C HIS A 28 -19.56 -6.12 3.02
N VAL A 29 -18.80 -5.45 2.16
CA VAL A 29 -19.21 -4.25 1.43
C VAL A 29 -19.61 -4.67 0.03
N ARG A 30 -20.80 -4.27 -0.45
CA ARG A 30 -21.39 -4.79 -1.71
C ARG A 30 -20.47 -4.73 -2.94
N TYR A 31 -19.56 -3.77 -3.01
CA TYR A 31 -18.63 -3.58 -4.13
C TYR A 31 -17.18 -3.95 -3.80
N ALA A 32 -16.93 -4.49 -2.61
CA ALA A 32 -15.61 -4.71 -2.03
C ALA A 32 -15.62 -5.97 -1.14
N ASP A 33 -16.26 -7.03 -1.65
CA ASP A 33 -16.36 -8.32 -0.97
C ASP A 33 -16.16 -9.48 -1.97
N PRO A 34 -15.01 -10.18 -1.94
CA PRO A 34 -13.84 -9.88 -1.10
C PRO A 34 -13.13 -8.60 -1.55
N TRP A 35 -12.43 -7.95 -0.62
CA TRP A 35 -11.44 -6.93 -0.97
C TRP A 35 -10.31 -7.57 -1.79
N PRO A 36 -9.73 -6.86 -2.79
CA PRO A 36 -8.63 -7.40 -3.57
C PRO A 36 -7.49 -7.91 -2.68
N ALA A 37 -6.92 -9.07 -3.01
CA ALA A 37 -5.79 -9.60 -2.27
C ALA A 37 -4.60 -8.62 -2.33
N PHE A 38 -3.85 -8.54 -1.24
CA PHE A 38 -2.65 -7.71 -1.15
C PHE A 38 -1.61 -8.33 -0.23
N ASN A 39 -0.44 -7.69 -0.13
CA ASN A 39 0.63 -8.12 0.75
C ASN A 39 1.15 -7.02 1.69
N VAL A 40 2.19 -7.34 2.46
CA VAL A 40 2.79 -6.39 3.40
C VAL A 40 3.47 -5.22 2.66
N ALA A 41 4.04 -5.45 1.47
CA ALA A 41 4.63 -4.39 0.67
C ALA A 41 3.58 -3.36 0.21
N ASP A 42 2.41 -3.80 -0.23
CA ASP A 42 1.29 -2.91 -0.59
C ASP A 42 0.77 -2.11 0.60
N SER A 43 0.74 -2.73 1.79
CA SER A 43 0.39 -2.04 3.04
C SER A 43 1.40 -0.94 3.36
N CYS A 44 2.70 -1.20 3.22
CA CYS A 44 3.74 -0.20 3.41
C CYS A 44 3.62 0.98 2.44
N ILE A 45 3.33 0.70 1.16
CA ILE A 45 3.12 1.74 0.15
C ILE A 45 1.89 2.58 0.50
N SER A 46 0.76 1.95 0.82
CA SER A 46 -0.49 2.63 1.16
C SER A 46 -0.33 3.55 2.37
N ILE A 47 0.30 3.06 3.44
CA ILE A 47 0.57 3.87 4.64
C ILE A 47 1.52 5.03 4.31
N ALA A 48 2.56 4.79 3.50
CA ALA A 48 3.48 5.86 3.10
C ALA A 48 2.76 7.00 2.36
N VAL A 49 1.87 6.66 1.43
CA VAL A 49 1.09 7.63 0.66
C VAL A 49 0.13 8.40 1.57
N VAL A 50 -0.58 7.73 2.46
CA VAL A 50 -1.48 8.39 3.43
C VAL A 50 -0.69 9.36 4.32
N LEU A 51 0.46 8.95 4.85
CA LEU A 51 1.32 9.82 5.65
C LEU A 51 1.86 11.01 4.84
N PHE A 52 2.24 10.79 3.59
CA PHE A 52 2.72 11.85 2.70
C PHE A 52 1.62 12.89 2.43
N ILE A 53 0.40 12.44 2.16
CA ILE A 53 -0.77 13.31 1.96
C ILE A 53 -1.04 14.14 3.23
N ILE A 54 -1.10 13.48 4.40
CA ILE A 54 -1.31 14.17 5.69
C ILE A 54 -0.21 15.21 5.94
N HIS A 55 1.05 14.87 5.69
CA HIS A 55 2.18 15.78 5.84
C HIS A 55 2.08 16.99 4.90
N SER A 56 1.70 16.76 3.64
CA SER A 56 1.53 17.82 2.63
C SER A 56 0.48 18.86 3.06
N PHE A 57 -0.69 18.40 3.53
CA PHE A 57 -1.74 19.30 4.02
C PHE A 57 -1.34 20.07 5.29
N ARG A 58 -0.55 19.46 6.19
CA ARG A 58 -0.05 20.14 7.39
C ARG A 58 0.98 21.22 7.06
N LYS A 59 1.84 20.98 6.06
CA LYS A 59 2.84 21.97 5.62
C LYS A 59 2.19 23.22 5.04
N GLN A 60 1.08 23.08 4.29
CA GLN A 60 0.35 24.24 3.77
C GLN A 60 -0.24 25.13 4.88
N LYS A 61 -0.75 24.54 5.97
CA LYS A 61 -1.28 25.32 7.11
C LYS A 61 -0.22 26.11 7.89
N SER A 62 1.05 25.73 7.79
CA SER A 62 2.15 26.48 8.43
C SER A 62 2.75 27.57 7.53
N ALA A 63 2.39 27.59 6.25
CA ALA A 63 2.87 28.57 5.28
C ALA A 63 1.81 29.63 4.90
N ALA A 64 0.60 29.51 5.45
CA ALA A 64 -0.49 30.47 5.35
C ALA A 64 -0.71 31.13 6.71
#